data_AF-A0A7X5RBU1-F1
#
_entry.id   AF-A0A7X5RBU1-F1
#
_cell.length_a   1.000
_cell.length_b   1.000
_cell.length_c   1.000
_cell.angle_alpha   90.00
_cell.angle_beta   90.00
_cell.angle_gamma   90.00
#
_symmetry.space_group_name_H-M   'P 1'
#
loop_
_entity.id
_entity.type
_entity.pdbx_description
1 polymer ?
#
loop_
_entity_poly.entity_id
_entity_poly.type
_entity_poly.pdbx_seq_one_letter_code
_entity_poly.pdbx_strand_id
1 'polypeptide(L)' 'MTEKEMMKVSVEEFSRIQDWMELAEKDSAVYQSLKKRYIDLKVILTSSGINLTEIDRIKE' A
#
# COMPACT_ATOMS: atom_id res chain seq x y z
N MET A 1 -14.64 0.14 15.23
CA MET A 1 -13.46 -0.68 14.91
C MET A 1 -12.41 -0.44 15.97
N THR A 2 -11.75 -1.50 16.42
CA THR A 2 -10.56 -1.41 17.27
C THR A 2 -9.35 -0.97 16.45
N GLU A 3 -8.30 -0.49 17.11
CA GLU A 3 -7.02 -0.17 16.46
C GLU A 3 -6.46 -1.36 15.66
N LYS A 4 -6.55 -2.56 16.23
CA LYS A 4 -6.12 -3.81 15.56
C LYS A 4 -6.91 -4.09 14.28
N GLU A 5 -8.22 -3.84 14.28
CA GLU A 5 -9.06 -3.99 13.08
C GLU A 5 -8.72 -2.93 12.03
N MET A 6 -8.48 -1.67 12.43
CA MET A 6 -8.04 -0.61 11.50
C MET A 6 -6.68 -0.93 10.86
N MET A 7 -5.75 -1.50 11.65
CA MET A 7 -4.44 -1.90 11.16
C MET A 7 -4.54 -3.06 10.17
N LYS A 8 -5.34 -4.08 10.48
CA LYS A 8 -5.62 -5.19 9.57
C LYS A 8 -6.12 -4.67 8.21
N VAL A 9 -7.12 -3.77 8.23
CA VAL A 9 -7.66 -3.17 7.00
C VAL A 9 -6.58 -2.41 6.24
N SER A 10 -5.74 -1.63 6.93
CA SER A 10 -4.66 -0.85 6.30
C SER A 10 -3.62 -1.75 5.60
N VAL A 11 -3.28 -2.89 6.20
CA VAL A 11 -2.40 -3.90 5.59
C VAL A 11 -3.06 -4.58 4.38
N GLU A 12 -4.34 -4.93 4.48
CA GLU A 12 -5.10 -5.51 3.35
C GLU A 12 -5.20 -4.53 2.16
N GLU A 13 -5.47 -3.25 2.43
CA GLU A 13 -5.48 -2.20 1.40
C GLU A 13 -4.09 -2.00 0.79
N PHE A 14 -3.02 -2.03 1.59
CA PHE A 14 -1.65 -1.92 1.08
C PHE A 14 -1.31 -3.06 0.13
N SER A 15 -1.74 -4.29 0.43
CA SER A 15 -1.58 -5.39 -0.52
C SER A 15 -2.40 -5.18 -1.79
N ARG A 16 -3.67 -4.75 -1.67
CA ARG A 16 -4.56 -4.60 -2.82
C ARG A 16 -4.11 -3.52 -3.80
N ILE A 17 -3.62 -2.38 -3.28
CA ILE A 17 -3.11 -1.31 -4.15
C ILE A 17 -1.90 -1.79 -4.95
N GLN A 18 -1.02 -2.58 -4.35
CA GLN A 18 0.13 -3.13 -5.06
C GLN A 18 -0.30 -4.10 -6.17
N ASP A 19 -1.31 -4.94 -5.94
CA ASP A 19 -1.87 -5.82 -6.99
C ASP A 19 -2.37 -4.99 -8.19
N TRP A 20 -3.06 -3.87 -7.93
CA TRP A 20 -3.52 -2.99 -9.00
C TRP A 20 -2.37 -2.26 -9.69
N MET A 21 -1.31 -1.90 -8.96
CA MET A 21 -0.11 -1.29 -9.56
C MET A 21 0.63 -2.28 -10.46
N GLU A 22 0.71 -3.56 -10.10
CA GLU A 22 1.29 -4.62 -10.93
C GLU A 22 0.52 -4.82 -12.25
N LEU A 23 -0.79 -4.59 -12.24
CA LEU A 23 -1.66 -4.72 -13.41
C LEU A 23 -1.72 -3.46 -14.28
N ALA A 24 -1.40 -2.29 -13.72
CA ALA A 24 -1.50 -1.02 -14.42
C ALA A 24 -0.23 -0.72 -15.23
N GLU A 25 -0.41 -0.08 -16.39
CA GLU A 25 0.72 0.45 -17.17
C GLU A 25 1.43 1.57 -16.37
N LYS A 26 2.75 1.46 -16.19
CA LYS A 26 3.54 2.29 -15.26
C LYS A 26 3.41 3.81 -15.49
N ASP A 27 3.30 4.23 -16.74
CA ASP A 27 3.21 5.65 -17.10
C ASP A 27 1.75 6.15 -17.22
N SER A 28 0.78 5.28 -16.96
CA SER A 28 -0.63 5.65 -17.00
C SER A 28 -1.02 6.55 -15.84
N ALA A 29 -2.01 7.41 -16.06
CA ALA A 29 -2.64 8.19 -15.00
C ALA A 29 -3.21 7.30 -13.88
N VAL A 30 -3.60 6.05 -14.21
CA VAL A 30 -4.07 5.06 -13.25
C VAL A 30 -2.94 4.64 -12.30
N TYR A 31 -1.79 4.24 -12.84
CA TYR A 31 -0.64 3.86 -12.02
C TYR A 31 -0.19 5.01 -11.12
N GLN A 32 -0.12 6.23 -11.65
CA GLN A 32 0.25 7.41 -10.87
C GLN A 32 -0.75 7.71 -9.74
N SER A 33 -2.04 7.43 -9.94
CA SER A 33 -3.06 7.56 -8.89
C SER A 33 -2.87 6.48 -7.81
N LEU A 34 -2.65 5.23 -8.21
CA LEU A 34 -2.41 4.11 -7.29
C LEU A 34 -1.13 4.32 -6.47
N LYS A 35 -0.05 4.80 -7.12
CA LYS A 35 1.24 5.09 -6.47
C LYS A 35 1.10 6.08 -5.32
N LYS A 36 0.28 7.12 -5.48
CA LYS A 36 0.00 8.07 -4.38
C LYS A 36 -0.58 7.34 -3.16
N ARG A 37 -1.57 6.48 -3.39
CA ARG A 37 -2.20 5.71 -2.30
C ARG A 37 -1.24 4.69 -1.67
N TYR A 38 -0.41 4.04 -2.48
CA TYR A 38 0.65 3.15 -2.02
C TYR A 38 1.63 3.88 -1.09
N ILE A 39 2.09 5.08 -1.48
CA ILE A 39 3.00 5.90 -0.65
C ILE A 39 2.32 6.30 0.67
N ASP A 40 1.08 6.80 0.61
CA ASP A 40 0.33 7.19 1.82
C ASP A 40 0.24 6.02 2.82
N LEU A 41 -0.14 4.83 2.34
CA LEU A 41 -0.25 3.63 3.17
C LEU A 41 1.12 3.18 3.68
N LYS A 42 2.18 3.24 2.87
CA LYS A 42 3.55 2.89 3.26
C LYS A 42 4.03 3.76 4.44
N VAL A 43 3.77 5.07 4.38
CA VAL A 43 4.09 6.01 5.47
C VAL A 43 3.29 5.69 6.73
N ILE A 44 1.97 5.50 6.61
CA ILE A 44 1.10 5.19 7.76
C ILE A 44 1.55 3.91 8.46
N LEU A 45 1.74 2.82 7.70
CA LEU A 45 2.12 1.52 8.25
C LEU A 45 3.51 1.55 8.89
N THR A 46 4.47 2.22 8.24
CA THR A 46 5.84 2.39 8.79
C THR A 46 5.81 3.21 10.08
N SER A 47 5.06 4.33 10.10
CA SER A 47 4.92 5.16 11.31
C SER A 47 4.23 4.41 12.47
N SER A 48 3.45 3.39 12.13
CA SER A 48 2.77 2.50 13.08
C SER A 48 3.63 1.30 13.50
N GLY A 49 4.91 1.26 13.11
CA GLY A 49 5.85 0.19 13.48
C GLY A 49 5.64 -1.14 12.76
N ILE A 50 4.85 -1.17 11.67
CA ILE A 50 4.67 -2.37 10.86
C ILE A 50 5.90 -2.57 9.97
N ASN A 51 6.51 -3.75 10.05
CA ASN A 51 7.59 -4.14 9.14
C ASN A 51 7.02 -4.49 7.76
N LEU A 52 7.38 -3.72 6.74
CA LEU A 52 6.89 -3.88 5.37
C LEU A 52 7.77 -4.78 4.50
N THR A 53 8.93 -5.24 4.97
CA THR A 53 9.97 -5.91 4.15
C THR A 53 9.43 -7.04 3.26
N GLU A 54 8.53 -7.87 3.81
CA GLU A 54 7.96 -9.02 3.09
C GLU A 54 6.71 -8.67 2.26
N ILE A 55 6.05 -7.54 2.55
CA ILE A 55 4.77 -7.17 1.94
C ILE A 55 4.85 -6.01 0.96
N ASP A 56 5.98 -5.31 0.90
CA ASP A 56 6.31 -4.28 -0.10
C ASP A 56 6.92 -4.92 -1.36
N ARG A 57 6.06 -5.21 -2.34
CA ARG A 57 6.40 -5.85 -3.62
C ARG A 57 6.85 -4.86 -4.68
N ILE A 58 6.28 -3.65 -4.69
CA ILE A 58 6.57 -2.63 -5.70
C ILE A 58 7.99 -2.07 -5.55
N LYS A 59 8.46 -1.91 -4.30
CA LYS A 59 9.83 -1.47 -3.98
C LYS A 59 10.24 -0.16 -4.67
N GLU A 60 9.28 0.73 -4.86
CA GLU A 60 9.53 2.13 -5.25
C GLU A 60 9.83 3.03 -4.04
#